data_AF-A0A5N5SY68-F1
#
_entry.id   AF-A0A5N5SY68-F1
#
_cell.length_a   1.000
_cell.length_b   1.000
_cell.length_c   1.000
_cell.angle_alpha   90.00
_cell.angle_beta   90.00
_cell.angle_gamma   90.00
#
_symmetry.space_group_name_H-M   'P 1'
#
loop_
_entity.id
_entity.type
_entity.pdbx_description
1 polymer ?
#
loop_
_entity_poly.entity_id
_entity_poly.type
_entity_poly.pdbx_seq_one_letter_code
_entity_poly.pdbx_strand_id
1 'polypeptide(L)'
;MDWCESYSPNYFTIEDILATQERIPCKFELPVYNLGYLDQSGGSNDILPGAKLELPCWMSRALCSSKRHIVSAQLPLTFKERYREILKADPTVVDLHKLGPYFYEVGQHLLPLAGKESGQLALLLAQLTCLFYITRIVNNENLN
;
A
#
# COMPACT_ATOMS: atom_id res chain seq x y z
N MET A 1 -15.35 23.94 14.70
CA MET A 1 -14.13 24.52 14.09
C MET A 1 -13.09 23.44 14.15
N ASP A 2 -12.73 22.89 12.99
CA ASP A 2 -11.41 22.31 12.68
C ASP A 2 -11.39 22.14 11.15
N TRP A 3 -11.25 23.27 10.45
CA TRP A 3 -10.91 23.31 9.03
C TRP A 3 -9.41 23.01 8.90
N CYS A 4 -9.02 21.79 9.23
CA CYS A 4 -7.79 21.23 8.72
C CYS A 4 -8.23 20.11 7.78
N GLU A 5 -8.46 20.50 6.53
CA GLU A 5 -8.52 19.58 5.41
C GLU A 5 -7.14 18.91 5.35
N SER A 6 -7.02 17.84 6.15
CA SER A 6 -5.76 17.32 6.61
C SER A 6 -5.09 16.68 5.40
N TYR A 7 -3.91 17.18 5.05
CA TYR A 7 -3.02 16.56 4.07
C TYR A 7 -2.97 15.04 4.32
N SER A 8 -3.59 14.26 3.44
CA SER A 8 -3.62 12.81 3.51
C SER A 8 -2.71 12.30 2.40
N PRO A 9 -1.61 11.60 2.71
CA PRO A 9 -1.24 11.04 4.03
C PRO A 9 -0.59 12.02 5.04
N ASN A 10 -0.90 11.89 6.34
CA ASN A 10 -0.38 12.77 7.41
C ASN A 10 0.72 12.08 8.23
N TYR A 11 1.93 12.63 8.19
CA TYR A 11 3.10 12.10 8.90
C TYR A 11 2.92 11.93 10.43
N PHE A 12 2.10 12.77 11.07
CA PHE A 12 1.96 12.79 12.54
C PHE A 12 0.82 11.90 13.07
N THR A 13 -0.04 11.38 12.19
CA THR A 13 -1.13 10.51 12.61
C THR A 13 -0.63 9.11 12.92
N ILE A 14 -1.11 8.54 14.02
CA ILE A 14 -0.74 7.18 14.45
C ILE A 14 -1.22 6.17 13.40
N GLU A 15 -2.38 6.42 12.80
CA GLU A 15 -2.98 5.62 11.75
C GLU A 15 -2.05 5.53 10.54
N ASP A 16 -1.43 6.63 10.12
CA ASP A 16 -0.50 6.66 8.98
C ASP A 16 0.83 5.96 9.29
N ILE A 17 1.33 6.11 10.53
CA ILE A 17 2.52 5.38 11.01
C ILE A 17 2.25 3.87 10.99
N LEU A 18 1.09 3.44 11.46
CA LEU A 18 0.70 2.03 11.48
C LEU A 18 0.45 1.50 10.06
N ALA A 19 -0.21 2.28 9.20
CA ALA A 19 -0.44 1.93 7.80
C ALA A 19 0.88 1.76 7.04
N THR A 20 1.83 2.69 7.20
CA THR A 20 3.11 2.62 6.48
C THR A 20 4.05 1.54 7.00
N GLN A 21 3.79 0.97 8.19
CA GLN A 21 4.52 -0.17 8.73
C GLN A 21 4.14 -1.51 8.06
N GLU A 22 3.03 -1.55 7.32
CA GLU A 22 2.62 -2.70 6.50
C GLU A 22 3.78 -3.13 5.58
N ARG A 23 4.05 -4.44 5.53
CA ARG A 23 5.12 -4.99 4.70
C ARG A 23 4.64 -5.15 3.26
N ILE A 24 5.52 -4.81 2.33
CA ILE A 24 5.28 -4.94 0.90
C ILE A 24 6.38 -5.75 0.22
N PRO A 25 6.04 -6.55 -0.80
CA PRO A 25 7.00 -7.34 -1.55
C PRO A 25 7.93 -6.41 -2.33
N CYS A 26 9.22 -6.57 -2.11
CA CYS A 26 10.27 -5.78 -2.73
C CYS A 26 11.35 -6.67 -3.33
N LYS A 27 11.91 -6.25 -4.46
CA LYS A 27 13.05 -6.90 -5.10
C LYS A 27 14.24 -5.95 -5.10
N PHE A 28 15.37 -6.38 -4.54
CA PHE A 28 16.61 -5.62 -4.61
C PHE A 28 17.19 -5.71 -6.01
N GLU A 29 17.53 -4.57 -6.62
CA GLU A 29 18.18 -4.51 -7.93
C GLU A 29 19.70 -4.30 -7.80
N LEU A 30 20.15 -3.81 -6.64
CA LEU A 30 21.56 -3.59 -6.32
C LEU A 30 22.00 -4.44 -5.13
N PRO A 31 23.28 -4.80 -5.04
CA PRO A 31 23.80 -5.48 -3.86
C PRO A 31 23.79 -4.52 -2.67
N VAL A 32 23.38 -5.02 -1.50
CA VAL A 32 23.38 -4.24 -0.26
C VAL A 32 24.25 -4.94 0.77
N TYR A 33 25.38 -4.31 1.08
CA TYR A 33 26.40 -4.89 1.94
C TYR A 33 26.02 -4.85 3.42
N ASN A 34 26.45 -5.87 4.17
CA ASN A 34 26.23 -6.03 5.62
C ASN A 34 24.76 -6.09 6.07
N LEU A 35 23.83 -6.28 5.13
CA LEU A 35 22.39 -6.35 5.40
C LEU A 35 21.80 -7.74 5.16
N GLY A 36 22.65 -8.77 5.00
CA GLY A 36 22.23 -10.15 4.78
C GLY A 36 21.36 -10.73 5.90
N TYR A 37 21.46 -10.22 7.14
CA TYR A 37 20.59 -10.63 8.25
C TYR A 37 19.10 -10.32 8.03
N LEU A 38 18.77 -9.44 7.07
CA LEU A 38 17.39 -9.19 6.66
C LEU A 38 16.81 -10.33 5.82
N ASP A 39 17.65 -11.05 5.08
CA ASP A 39 17.27 -12.24 4.33
C ASP A 39 17.63 -13.50 5.13
N GLN A 40 16.65 -14.03 5.87
CA GLN A 40 16.82 -15.23 6.68
C GLN A 40 17.17 -16.49 5.85
N SER A 41 16.99 -16.44 4.53
CA SER A 41 17.31 -17.53 3.62
C SER A 41 18.73 -17.42 3.06
N GLY A 42 19.36 -16.25 3.18
CA GLY A 42 20.69 -15.95 2.66
C GLY A 42 21.78 -16.43 3.62
N GLY A 43 22.64 -17.35 3.17
CA GLY A 43 23.86 -17.71 3.90
C GLY A 43 24.97 -16.65 3.81
N SER A 44 24.72 -15.52 3.14
CA SER A 44 25.68 -14.44 2.91
C SER A 44 25.43 -13.25 3.84
N ASN A 45 26.50 -12.55 4.22
CA ASN A 45 26.41 -11.31 5.00
C ASN A 45 25.81 -10.12 4.22
N ASP A 46 25.67 -10.27 2.89
CA ASP A 46 25.18 -9.25 1.97
C ASP A 46 23.88 -9.71 1.29
N ILE A 47 23.05 -8.74 0.91
CA ILE A 47 21.87 -8.96 0.07
C ILE A 47 22.32 -8.90 -1.40
N LEU A 48 22.11 -9.99 -2.12
CA LEU A 48 22.43 -10.07 -3.54
C LEU A 48 21.34 -9.41 -4.41
N PRO A 49 21.70 -8.88 -5.59
CA PRO A 49 20.73 -8.44 -6.58
C PRO A 49 19.76 -9.58 -6.93
N GLY A 50 18.48 -9.26 -7.05
CA GLY A 50 17.43 -10.24 -7.29
C GLY A 50 16.77 -10.81 -6.03
N ALA A 51 17.33 -10.55 -4.85
CA ALA A 51 16.73 -10.97 -3.58
C ALA A 51 15.33 -10.36 -3.41
N LYS A 52 14.37 -11.18 -2.99
CA LYS A 52 13.00 -10.78 -2.72
C LYS A 52 12.79 -10.74 -1.22
N LEU A 53 12.44 -9.57 -0.69
CA LEU A 53 12.21 -9.36 0.73
C LEU A 53 10.96 -8.51 0.94
N GLU A 54 10.27 -8.79 2.04
CA GLU A 54 9.14 -7.99 2.51
C GLU A 54 9.67 -6.81 3.34
N LEU A 55 9.55 -5.59 2.81
CA LEU A 55 10.00 -4.36 3.47
C LEU A 55 8.82 -3.48 3.88
N PRO A 56 8.90 -2.74 4.99
CA PRO A 56 7.87 -1.75 5.34
C PRO A 56 7.66 -0.71 4.22
N CYS A 57 6.41 -0.27 4.02
CA CYS A 57 6.03 0.68 2.97
C CYS A 57 6.81 2.01 3.03
N TRP A 58 7.07 2.54 4.24
CA TRP A 58 7.85 3.77 4.39
C TRP A 58 9.30 3.61 3.89
N MET A 59 9.90 2.44 4.13
CA MET A 59 11.28 2.14 3.76
C MET A 59 11.40 1.89 2.26
N SER A 60 10.51 1.07 1.70
CA SER A 60 10.50 0.78 0.27
C SER A 60 10.30 2.05 -0.56
N ARG A 61 9.45 2.98 -0.12
CA ARG A 61 9.30 4.30 -0.77
C ARG A 61 10.61 5.08 -0.87
N ALA A 62 11.38 5.11 0.21
CA ALA A 62 12.67 5.81 0.22
C ALA A 62 13.68 5.14 -0.74
N LEU A 63 13.64 3.82 -0.85
CA LEU A 63 14.58 3.04 -1.66
C LEU A 63 14.21 2.96 -3.16
N CYS A 64 12.92 3.01 -3.48
CA CYS A 64 12.39 3.02 -4.84
C CYS A 64 12.55 4.37 -5.56
N SER A 65 13.12 5.39 -4.89
CA SER A 65 13.31 6.72 -5.49
C SER A 65 13.99 6.63 -6.86
N SER A 66 13.42 7.31 -7.85
CA SER A 66 13.83 7.31 -9.27
C SER A 66 15.33 7.59 -9.47
N LYS A 67 15.96 8.31 -8.53
CA LYS A 67 17.39 8.63 -8.57
C LYS A 67 18.32 7.46 -8.18
N ARG A 68 17.84 6.50 -7.40
CA ARG A 68 18.70 5.46 -6.79
C ARG A 68 18.37 4.05 -7.26
N HIS A 69 17.09 3.77 -7.56
CA HIS A 69 16.59 2.47 -8.04
C HIS A 69 17.23 1.25 -7.33
N ILE A 70 17.37 1.33 -6.01
CA ILE A 70 18.01 0.28 -5.19
C ILE A 70 17.07 -0.92 -5.07
N VAL A 71 15.78 -0.62 -4.96
CA VAL A 71 14.70 -1.58 -4.78
C VAL A 71 13.61 -1.31 -5.80
N SER A 72 13.03 -2.38 -6.32
CA SER A 72 11.80 -2.40 -7.11
C SER A 72 10.66 -2.94 -6.24
N ALA A 73 9.71 -2.06 -5.89
CA ALA A 73 8.53 -2.44 -5.12
C ALA A 73 7.48 -3.10 -6.03
N GLN A 74 6.83 -4.14 -5.52
CA GLN A 74 5.71 -4.79 -6.18
C GLN A 74 4.43 -4.51 -5.39
N LEU A 75 3.31 -4.43 -6.10
CA LEU A 75 2.01 -4.30 -5.45
C LEU A 75 1.68 -5.59 -4.68
N PRO A 76 1.23 -5.46 -3.41
CA PRO A 76 0.67 -6.58 -2.66
C PRO A 76 -0.48 -7.24 -3.42
N LEU A 77 -0.76 -8.51 -3.12
CA LEU A 77 -1.82 -9.28 -3.79
C LEU A 77 -3.18 -8.58 -3.76
N THR A 78 -3.48 -7.90 -2.66
CA THR A 78 -4.71 -7.13 -2.43
C THR A 78 -4.93 -5.99 -3.43
N PHE A 79 -3.87 -5.46 -4.03
CA PHE A 79 -3.92 -4.37 -5.02
C PHE A 79 -3.63 -4.84 -6.44
N LYS A 80 -3.41 -6.13 -6.67
CA LYS A 80 -3.22 -6.70 -8.02
C LYS A 80 -4.53 -6.71 -8.81
N GLU A 81 -4.39 -6.75 -10.13
CA GLU A 81 -5.51 -6.74 -11.10
C GLU A 81 -6.68 -7.65 -10.72
N ARG A 82 -6.42 -8.93 -10.40
CA ARG A 82 -7.46 -9.89 -9.97
C ARG A 82 -8.33 -9.33 -8.83
N TYR A 83 -7.72 -8.80 -7.77
CA TYR A 83 -8.50 -8.26 -6.64
C TYR A 83 -9.22 -6.97 -7.02
N ARG A 84 -8.62 -6.15 -7.90
CA ARG A 84 -9.27 -4.95 -8.45
C ARG A 84 -10.51 -5.29 -9.28
N GLU A 85 -10.50 -6.39 -10.03
CA GLU A 85 -11.68 -6.87 -10.78
C GLU A 85 -12.80 -7.32 -9.85
N ILE A 86 -12.47 -8.07 -8.79
CA ILE A 86 -13.44 -8.50 -7.77
C ILE A 86 -14.08 -7.27 -7.11
N LEU A 87 -13.26 -6.31 -6.67
CA LEU A 87 -13.73 -5.07 -6.04
C LEU A 87 -14.55 -4.18 -6.99
N LYS A 88 -14.27 -4.22 -8.30
CA LYS A 88 -15.08 -3.52 -9.31
C LYS A 88 -16.43 -4.20 -9.57
N ALA A 89 -16.47 -5.53 -9.49
CA ALA A 89 -17.69 -6.29 -9.70
C ALA A 89 -18.67 -6.10 -8.53
N ASP A 90 -18.20 -6.31 -7.30
CA ASP A 90 -18.94 -6.01 -6.09
C ASP A 90 -17.96 -5.78 -4.93
N PRO A 91 -17.85 -4.55 -4.41
CA PRO A 91 -16.98 -4.27 -3.28
C PRO A 91 -17.59 -4.64 -1.93
N THR A 92 -18.91 -4.90 -1.86
CA THR A 92 -19.59 -5.21 -0.59
C THR A 92 -19.37 -6.65 -0.13
N VAL A 93 -19.03 -7.56 -1.06
CA VAL A 93 -18.73 -8.96 -0.75
C VAL A 93 -17.31 -9.18 -0.20
N VAL A 94 -16.44 -8.18 -0.32
CA VAL A 94 -15.05 -8.25 0.13
C VAL A 94 -14.92 -7.62 1.51
N ASP A 95 -14.48 -8.42 2.48
CA ASP A 95 -14.14 -7.93 3.80
C ASP A 95 -12.79 -7.21 3.76
N LEU A 96 -12.82 -5.89 3.61
CA LEU A 96 -11.63 -5.04 3.54
C LEU A 96 -10.77 -5.14 4.81
N HIS A 97 -11.38 -5.31 5.98
CA HIS A 97 -10.65 -5.43 7.23
C HIS A 97 -9.82 -6.72 7.29
N LYS A 98 -10.28 -7.80 6.64
CA LYS A 98 -9.47 -9.02 6.46
C LYS A 98 -8.33 -8.84 5.45
N LEU A 99 -8.47 -7.94 4.48
CA LEU A 99 -7.41 -7.63 3.51
C LEU A 99 -6.34 -6.70 4.09
N GLY A 100 -6.70 -5.89 5.08
CA GLY A 100 -5.79 -5.08 5.86
C GLY A 100 -6.56 -4.02 6.66
N PRO A 101 -6.19 -3.76 7.93
CA PRO A 101 -6.89 -2.77 8.75
C PRO A 101 -6.78 -1.33 8.18
N TYR A 102 -5.74 -1.06 7.38
CA TYR A 102 -5.45 0.25 6.79
C TYR A 102 -5.45 0.22 5.25
N PHE A 103 -6.43 -0.46 4.64
CA PHE A 103 -6.47 -0.69 3.19
C PHE A 103 -6.39 0.61 2.37
N TYR A 104 -7.11 1.65 2.76
CA TYR A 104 -7.20 2.90 2.00
C TYR A 104 -5.90 3.71 2.10
N GLU A 105 -5.37 3.82 3.32
CA GLU A 105 -4.14 4.54 3.65
C GLU A 105 -2.94 3.89 2.96
N VAL A 106 -2.80 2.57 3.08
CA VAL A 106 -1.77 1.80 2.37
C VAL A 106 -1.92 1.98 0.85
N GLY A 107 -3.15 1.96 0.33
CA GLY A 107 -3.43 2.17 -1.08
C GLY A 107 -2.90 3.52 -1.59
N GLN A 108 -3.12 4.62 -0.85
CA GLN A 108 -2.59 5.94 -1.19
C GLN A 108 -1.06 5.96 -1.20
N HIS A 109 -0.46 5.32 -0.20
CA HIS A 109 0.98 5.18 -0.04
C HIS A 109 1.66 4.35 -1.14
N LEU A 110 0.92 3.45 -1.78
CA LEU A 110 1.37 2.62 -2.89
C LEU A 110 1.26 3.29 -4.27
N LEU A 111 0.45 4.36 -4.42
CA LEU A 111 0.28 5.05 -5.71
C LEU A 111 1.59 5.47 -6.37
N PRO A 112 2.59 6.06 -5.65
CA PRO A 112 3.86 6.42 -6.25
C PRO A 112 4.71 5.21 -6.66
N LEU A 113 4.46 4.05 -6.04
CA LEU A 113 5.19 2.79 -6.28
C LEU A 113 4.57 1.99 -7.44
N ALA A 114 3.28 2.19 -7.73
CA ALA A 114 2.51 1.43 -8.71
C ALA A 114 2.90 1.73 -10.18
N GLY A 115 3.71 2.76 -10.44
CA GLY A 115 4.19 3.09 -11.79
C GLY A 115 3.03 3.26 -12.79
N LYS A 116 2.93 2.35 -13.78
CA LYS A 116 1.89 2.36 -14.83
C LYS A 116 0.49 2.05 -14.30
N GLU A 117 0.37 1.30 -13.21
CA GLU A 117 -0.91 0.89 -12.64
C GLU A 117 -1.50 1.93 -11.67
N SER A 118 -0.73 2.99 -11.36
CA SER A 118 -1.10 4.06 -10.43
C SER A 118 -2.45 4.69 -10.76
N GLY A 119 -2.74 4.99 -12.03
CA GLY A 119 -4.01 5.60 -12.44
C GLY A 119 -5.23 4.71 -12.19
N GLN A 120 -5.11 3.41 -12.47
CA GLN A 120 -6.19 2.46 -12.23
C GLN A 120 -6.39 2.21 -10.74
N LEU A 121 -5.30 2.17 -9.97
CA LEU A 121 -5.34 2.03 -8.52
C LEU A 121 -6.00 3.26 -7.87
N ALA A 122 -5.62 4.47 -8.29
CA ALA A 122 -6.23 5.71 -7.81
C ALA A 122 -7.74 5.76 -8.10
N LEU A 123 -8.14 5.37 -9.31
CA LEU A 123 -9.56 5.32 -9.68
C LEU A 123 -10.35 4.32 -8.82
N LEU A 124 -9.79 3.13 -8.59
CA LEU A 124 -10.42 2.14 -7.72
C LEU A 124 -10.59 2.67 -6.29
N LEU A 125 -9.53 3.25 -5.72
CA LEU A 125 -9.59 3.81 -4.36
C LEU A 125 -10.66 4.89 -4.26
N ALA A 126 -10.71 5.82 -5.23
CA ALA A 126 -11.73 6.86 -5.28
C ALA A 126 -13.16 6.30 -5.41
N GLN A 127 -13.36 5.30 -6.27
CA GLN A 127 -14.66 4.64 -6.45
C GLN A 127 -15.13 3.95 -5.18
N LEU A 128 -14.24 3.20 -4.51
CA LEU A 128 -14.55 2.51 -3.26
C LEU A 128 -14.90 3.53 -2.18
N THR A 129 -14.08 4.56 -1.97
CA THR A 129 -14.34 5.59 -0.95
C THR A 129 -15.69 6.27 -1.18
N CYS A 130 -16.02 6.65 -2.42
CA CYS A 130 -17.32 7.23 -2.74
C CYS A 130 -18.48 6.27 -2.48
N LEU A 131 -18.38 5.02 -2.92
CA LEU A 131 -19.45 4.04 -2.74
C LEU A 131 -19.72 3.78 -1.25
N PHE A 132 -18.69 3.47 -0.47
CA PHE A 132 -18.84 3.20 0.96
C PHE A 132 -19.34 4.44 1.73
N TYR A 133 -18.93 5.64 1.34
CA TYR A 133 -19.43 6.88 1.92
C TYR A 133 -20.94 7.07 1.64
N ILE A 134 -21.37 6.89 0.38
CA ILE A 134 -22.79 6.99 0.00
C ILE A 134 -23.61 5.92 0.70
N THR A 135 -23.18 4.66 0.68
CA THR A 135 -23.88 3.56 1.37
C THR A 135 -24.01 3.84 2.86
N ARG A 136 -22.98 4.40 3.50
CA ARG A 136 -23.03 4.77 4.92
C ARG A 136 -24.02 5.90 5.20
N ILE A 137 -24.12 6.90 4.33
CA ILE A 137 -25.12 7.98 4.45
C ILE A 137 -26.52 7.42 4.28
N VAL A 138 -26.78 6.69 3.19
CA VAL A 138 -28.09 6.13 2.88
C VAL A 138 -28.56 5.19 3.99
N ASN A 139 -27.69 4.33 4.53
CA ASN A 139 -28.05 3.46 5.64
C ASN A 139 -28.31 4.21 6.95
N ASN A 140 -27.67 5.36 7.19
CA ASN A 140 -27.94 6.20 8.36
C ASN A 140 -29.31 6.90 8.27
N GLU A 141 -29.74 7.30 7.07
CA GLU A 141 -31.04 7.94 6.89
C GLU A 141 -32.22 6.97 7.04
N ASN A 142 -32.03 5.67 6.76
CA ASN A 142 -33.05 4.65 6.94
C ASN A 142 -33.24 4.18 8.41
N LEU A 143 -32.49 4.77 9.35
CA LEU A 143 -32.55 4.48 10.78
C LEU A 143 -33.23 5.60 11.61
N ASN A 144 -33.73 6.66 10.96
CA ASN A 144 -34.58 7.70 11.56
C ASN A 144 -35.99 7.65 10.96
#